data_AF-A0A8H9TB04-F1
#
_entry.id   AF-A0A8H9TB04-F1
#
_cell.length_a   1.000
_cell.length_b   1.000
_cell.length_c   1.000
_cell.angle_alpha   90.00
_cell.angle_beta   90.00
_cell.angle_gamma   90.00
#
_symmetry.space_group_name_H-M   'P 1'
#
loop_
_entity.id
_entity.type
_entity.pdbx_description
1 polymer ?
#
loop_
_entity_poly.entity_id
_entity_poly.type
_entity_poly.pdbx_seq_one_letter_code
_entity_poly.pdbx_strand_id
1 'polypeptide(L)' 'HPNKPLSPMEEQFLRMVLSKDGQQIVEKDGYVPLSAKLVKTELKKLGLN' A
#
# COMPACT_ATOMS: atom_id res chain seq x y z
N HIS A 1 14.58 1.90 -15.52
CA HIS A 1 15.49 0.97 -14.82
C HIS A 1 14.75 0.31 -13.66
N PRO A 2 14.76 -1.03 -13.55
CA PRO A 2 13.87 -1.77 -12.64
C PRO A 2 14.22 -1.68 -11.13
N ASN A 3 15.19 -0.85 -10.74
CA ASN A 3 15.68 -0.75 -9.35
C ASN A 3 15.74 0.71 -8.86
N LYS A 4 14.98 1.63 -9.47
CA LYS A 4 14.93 3.00 -8.97
C LYS A 4 14.06 3.02 -7.70
N PRO A 5 14.51 3.63 -6.59
CA PRO A 5 13.64 3.81 -5.44
C PRO A 5 12.40 4.62 -5.84
N LEU A 6 11.30 4.38 -5.13
CA LEU A 6 10.10 5.18 -5.26
C LEU A 6 10.46 6.66 -5.00
N SER A 7 9.85 7.57 -5.74
CA SER A 7 9.91 8.98 -5.37
C SER A 7 9.17 9.19 -4.04
N PRO A 8 9.52 10.23 -3.26
CA PRO A 8 8.85 10.50 -1.99
C PRO A 8 7.33 10.58 -2.10
N MET A 9 6.80 11.14 -3.19
CA MET A 9 5.35 11.23 -3.43
C MET A 9 4.71 9.85 -3.63
N GLU A 10 5.35 8.99 -4.41
CA GLU A 10 4.88 7.61 -4.65
C GLU A 10 4.90 6.79 -3.35
N GLU A 11 5.93 6.95 -2.52
CA GLU A 11 5.98 6.28 -1.21
C GLU A 11 4.83 6.70 -0.31
N GLN A 12 4.57 8.01 -0.18
CA GLN A 12 3.47 8.51 0.66
C GLN A 12 2.11 8.04 0.15
N PHE A 13 1.92 8.05 -1.17
CA PHE A 13 0.70 7.55 -1.78
C PHE A 13 0.48 6.06 -1.48
N LEU A 14 1.50 5.22 -1.69
CA LEU A 14 1.39 3.78 -1.43
C LEU A 14 1.21 3.47 0.06
N ARG A 15 1.84 4.23 0.96
CA ARG A 15 1.60 4.14 2.40
C ARG A 15 0.15 4.45 2.75
N MET A 16 -0.44 5.48 2.16
CA MET A 16 -1.85 5.82 2.35
C MET A 16 -2.77 4.73 1.81
N VAL A 17 -2.55 4.25 0.58
CA VAL A 17 -3.36 3.19 -0.04
C VAL A 17 -3.33 1.89 0.78
N LEU A 18 -2.14 1.51 1.26
CA LEU A 18 -1.94 0.29 2.06
C LEU A 18 -2.25 0.47 3.55
N SER A 19 -2.59 1.69 4.00
CA SER A 19 -2.97 1.96 5.38
C SER A 19 -4.35 1.38 5.71
N LYS A 20 -4.67 1.33 7.01
CA LYS A 20 -6.01 0.95 7.46
C LYS A 20 -7.10 1.82 6.82
N ASP A 21 -6.90 3.12 6.77
CA ASP A 21 -7.88 4.06 6.24
C ASP A 21 -8.06 3.86 4.73
N GLY A 22 -6.96 3.66 4.00
CA GLY A 22 -7.00 3.32 2.58
C GLY A 22 -7.78 2.03 2.31
N GLN A 23 -7.55 0.98 3.10
CA GLN A 23 -8.29 -0.28 2.97
C GLN A 23 -9.77 -0.15 3.37
N GLN A 24 -10.12 0.74 4.29
CA GLN A 24 -11.53 1.05 4.60
C GLN A 24 -12.24 1.76 3.44
N ILE A 25 -11.53 2.59 2.66
CA ILE A 25 -12.09 3.20 1.45
C ILE A 25 -12.38 2.13 0.40
N VAL A 26 -11.46 1.19 0.19
CA VAL A 26 -11.64 0.04 -0.73
C VAL A 26 -12.91 -0.75 -0.39
N GLU A 27 -13.13 -1.05 0.89
CA GLU A 27 -14.33 -1.75 1.36
C GLU A 27 -15.61 -0.93 1.16
N LYS A 28 -15.58 0.37 1.47
CA LYS A 28 -16.73 1.28 1.27
C LYS A 28 -17.14 1.40 -0.20
N ASP A 29 -16.17 1.32 -1.10
CA ASP A 29 -16.40 1.36 -2.56
C ASP A 29 -16.85 -0.01 -3.11
N GLY A 30 -17.06 -1.01 -2.25
CA GLY A 30 -17.60 -2.33 -2.60
C GLY A 30 -16.55 -3.34 -3.08
N TYR A 31 -15.27 -3.06 -2.89
CA TYR A 31 -14.18 -3.98 -3.21
C TYR A 31 -13.72 -4.77 -1.98
N VAL A 32 -13.02 -5.88 -2.21
CA VAL A 32 -12.44 -6.70 -1.14
C VAL A 32 -11.11 -6.07 -0.69
N PRO A 33 -10.96 -5.64 0.58
CA PRO A 33 -9.70 -5.10 1.07
C PRO A 33 -8.64 -6.20 1.22
N LEU A 34 -7.38 -5.78 1.16
CA LEU A 34 -6.24 -6.65 1.45
C LEU A 34 -6.22 -7.00 2.94
N SER A 35 -5.97 -8.28 3.24
CA SER A 35 -5.71 -8.70 4.61
C SER A 35 -4.45 -8.01 5.16
N ALA A 36 -4.40 -7.83 6.48
CA ALA A 36 -3.22 -7.25 7.15
C ALA A 36 -1.91 -8.01 6.83
N LYS A 37 -1.99 -9.33 6.59
CA LYS A 37 -0.83 -10.14 6.17
C LYS A 37 -0.34 -9.76 4.77
N LEU A 38 -1.25 -9.56 3.83
CA LEU A 38 -0.91 -9.16 2.47
C LEU A 38 -0.39 -7.72 2.44
N VAL A 39 -1.01 -6.80 3.16
CA VAL A 39 -0.52 -5.41 3.31
C VAL A 39 0.95 -5.39 3.77
N LYS A 40 1.27 -6.13 4.84
CA LYS A 40 2.66 -6.25 5.34
C LYS A 40 3.61 -6.85 4.30
N THR A 41 3.12 -7.79 3.49
CA THR A 41 3.91 -8.41 2.44
C THR A 41 4.22 -7.41 1.32
N GLU A 42 3.24 -6.62 0.91
CA GLU A 42 3.42 -5.60 -0.13
C GLU A 42 4.31 -4.44 0.33
N LEU A 43 4.13 -3.94 1.56
CA LEU A 43 5.03 -2.93 2.14
C LEU A 43 6.48 -3.42 2.13
N LYS A 44 6.72 -4.70 2.41
CA LYS A 44 8.06 -5.29 2.40
C LYS A 44 8.66 -5.37 1.00
N LYS A 45 7.87 -5.74 0.00
CA LYS A 45 8.32 -5.76 -1.40
C LYS A 45 8.68 -4.36 -1.89
N LEU A 46 7.95 -3.35 -1.41
CA LEU A 46 8.15 -1.94 -1.75
C LEU A 46 9.24 -1.25 -0.91
N GLY A 47 9.80 -1.93 0.10
CA GLY A 47 10.83 -1.35 0.99
C GLY A 47 10.29 -0.30 1.97
N LEU A 48 9.00 -0.34 2.31
CA LEU A 48 8.31 0.68 3.12
C LEU A 48 8.15 0.30 4.61
N ASN A 49 8.93 -0.68 5.10
CA ASN A 49 8.83 -1.23 6.46
C ASN A 49 9.62 -0.44 7.50
#